data_AF-A0A1A6C8X1-F1
#
_entry.id   AF-A0A1A6C8X1-F1
#
_cell.length_a   1.000
_cell.length_b   1.000
_cell.length_c   1.000
_cell.angle_alpha   90.00
_cell.angle_beta   90.00
_cell.angle_gamma   90.00
#
_symmetry.space_group_name_H-M   'P 1'
#
loop_
_entity.id
_entity.type
_entity.pdbx_description
1 polymer ?
#
loop_
_entity_poly.entity_id
_entity_poly.type
_entity_poly.pdbx_seq_one_letter_code
_entity_poly.pdbx_strand_id
1 'polypeptide(L)'
;MACHEADGMGNGPMAIPRLAGQHEQYVFTQLEQFSDGQRSNDPHSMMRMIASKLTKNQMTAVAFYVQSLNPGLVLGDGPKNYEQMKTRRNQTPLIGVPADQVASKNAKPTPAKTPQL
;
A
#
# COMPACT_ATOMS: atom_id res chain seq x y z
N MET A 1 2.47 -13.07 -6.35
CA MET A 1 1.69 -11.89 -5.93
C MET A 1 1.57 -10.94 -7.12
N ALA A 2 0.37 -10.53 -7.53
CA ALA A 2 0.17 -9.79 -8.79
C ALA A 2 -0.43 -8.37 -8.63
N CYS A 3 -1.18 -8.08 -7.55
CA CYS A 3 -1.79 -6.75 -7.35
C CYS A 3 -1.43 -6.12 -6.00
N HIS A 4 -1.30 -6.92 -4.95
CA HIS A 4 -0.97 -6.44 -3.61
C HIS A 4 0.54 -6.30 -3.36
N GLU A 5 1.35 -6.37 -4.43
CA GLU A 5 2.81 -6.49 -4.38
C GLU A 5 3.31 -7.72 -3.60
N ALA A 6 4.59 -8.08 -3.74
CA ALA A 6 5.13 -9.29 -3.12
C ALA A 6 5.18 -9.23 -1.58
N ASP A 7 5.35 -8.04 -1.04
CA ASP A 7 5.43 -7.73 0.39
C ASP A 7 4.07 -7.38 1.00
N GLY A 8 2.98 -7.38 0.21
CA GLY A 8 1.65 -7.00 0.69
C GLY A 8 1.47 -5.49 0.85
N MET A 9 2.33 -4.65 0.29
CA MET A 9 2.27 -3.19 0.44
C MET A 9 1.26 -2.51 -0.50
N GLY A 10 0.58 -3.27 -1.35
CA GLY A 10 -0.43 -2.72 -2.25
C GLY A 10 0.13 -1.71 -3.24
N ASN A 11 -0.77 -1.04 -3.97
CA ASN A 11 -0.41 -0.11 -5.03
C ASN A 11 -1.36 1.09 -5.01
N GLY A 12 -0.90 2.19 -4.38
CA GLY A 12 -1.69 3.41 -4.18
C GLY A 12 -2.25 4.02 -5.48
N PRO A 13 -1.44 4.23 -6.53
CA PRO A 13 -1.93 4.73 -7.82
C PRO A 13 -3.04 3.88 -8.46
N MET A 14 -3.04 2.56 -8.22
CA MET A 14 -4.08 1.65 -8.69
C MET A 14 -5.20 1.40 -7.67
N ALA A 15 -5.22 2.16 -6.57
CA ALA A 15 -6.15 1.98 -5.46
C ALA A 15 -6.19 0.55 -4.88
N ILE A 16 -5.06 -0.17 -4.97
CA ILE A 16 -4.93 -1.51 -4.39
C ILE A 16 -4.47 -1.39 -2.94
N PRO A 17 -5.24 -1.90 -1.96
CA PRO A 17 -4.94 -1.70 -0.55
C PRO A 17 -3.74 -2.52 -0.08
N ARG A 18 -3.10 -2.00 0.98
CA ARG A 18 -2.11 -2.71 1.80
C ARG A 18 -2.76 -3.88 2.52
N LEU A 19 -2.10 -5.03 2.49
CA LEU A 19 -2.49 -6.24 3.20
C LEU A 19 -1.47 -6.64 4.27
N ALA A 20 -0.19 -6.24 4.13
CA ALA A 20 0.86 -6.64 5.05
C ALA A 20 0.52 -6.34 6.52
N GLY A 21 0.60 -7.36 7.38
CA GLY A 21 0.32 -7.26 8.81
C GLY A 21 -1.16 -7.09 9.16
N GLN A 22 -2.09 -7.23 8.20
CA GLN A 22 -3.51 -7.17 8.48
C GLN A 22 -3.97 -8.39 9.30
N HIS A 23 -4.92 -8.19 10.20
CA HIS A 23 -5.44 -9.26 11.06
C HIS A 23 -6.05 -10.40 10.25
N GLU A 24 -5.67 -11.63 10.57
CA GLU A 24 -6.12 -12.85 9.88
C GLU A 24 -7.65 -12.94 9.82
N GLN A 25 -8.34 -12.81 10.97
CA GLN A 25 -9.81 -12.79 11.01
C GLN A 25 -10.45 -11.72 10.11
N TYR A 26 -9.83 -10.52 10.01
CA TYR A 26 -10.33 -9.49 9.11
C TYR A 26 -10.19 -9.92 7.65
N VAL A 27 -8.99 -10.36 7.24
CA VAL A 27 -8.72 -10.78 5.86
C VAL A 27 -9.62 -11.94 5.46
N PHE A 28 -9.78 -12.94 6.32
CA PHE A 28 -10.70 -14.05 6.10
C PHE A 28 -12.13 -13.56 5.87
N THR A 29 -12.64 -12.71 6.75
CA THR A 29 -14.00 -12.15 6.64
C THR A 29 -14.18 -11.38 5.34
N GLN A 30 -13.18 -10.60 4.91
CA GLN A 30 -13.27 -9.88 3.64
C GLN A 30 -13.30 -10.82 2.43
N LEU A 31 -12.48 -11.87 2.43
CA LEU A 31 -12.49 -12.88 1.37
C LEU A 31 -13.82 -13.61 1.30
N GLU A 32 -14.41 -13.99 2.45
CA GLU A 32 -15.72 -14.62 2.51
C GLU A 32 -16.81 -13.67 1.98
N GLN A 33 -16.80 -12.39 2.40
CA GLN A 33 -17.77 -11.40 1.91
C GLN A 33 -17.64 -11.11 0.41
N PHE A 34 -16.42 -11.12 -0.15
CA PHE A 34 -16.22 -11.00 -1.60
C PHE A 34 -16.68 -12.25 -2.35
N SER A 35 -16.42 -13.44 -1.80
CA SER A 35 -16.86 -14.72 -2.38
C SER A 35 -18.39 -14.77 -2.48
N ASP A 36 -19.07 -14.38 -1.40
CA ASP A 36 -20.53 -14.51 -1.29
C ASP A 36 -21.28 -13.24 -1.77
N GLY A 37 -20.54 -12.28 -2.32
CA GLY A 37 -21.09 -11.04 -2.90
C GLY A 37 -21.61 -10.00 -1.90
N GLN A 38 -21.48 -10.23 -0.59
CA GLN A 38 -21.83 -9.28 0.46
C GLN A 38 -20.99 -8.00 0.41
N ARG A 39 -19.73 -8.13 -0.01
CA ARG A 39 -18.82 -7.00 -0.26
C ARG A 39 -18.61 -6.83 -1.75
N SER A 40 -18.87 -5.62 -2.24
CA SER A 40 -18.85 -5.31 -3.67
C SER A 40 -18.08 -4.04 -4.05
N ASN A 41 -17.31 -3.49 -3.11
CA ASN A 41 -16.52 -2.26 -3.27
C ASN A 41 -15.18 -2.46 -3.99
N ASP A 42 -15.08 -3.46 -4.86
CA ASP A 42 -13.91 -3.76 -5.69
C ASP A 42 -14.20 -3.41 -7.16
N PRO A 43 -13.46 -2.44 -7.74
CA PRO A 43 -13.57 -2.09 -9.16
C PRO A 43 -13.41 -3.32 -10.06
N HIS A 44 -14.21 -3.40 -11.12
CA HIS A 44 -14.20 -4.50 -12.09
C HIS A 44 -14.38 -5.90 -11.49
N SER A 45 -14.95 -6.02 -10.28
CA SER A 45 -15.14 -7.30 -9.58
C SER A 45 -13.83 -8.06 -9.32
N MET A 46 -12.69 -7.36 -9.26
CA MET A 46 -11.37 -7.99 -9.18
C MET A 46 -11.25 -8.97 -8.01
N MET A 47 -11.63 -8.53 -6.79
CA MET A 47 -11.51 -9.38 -5.60
C MET A 47 -12.61 -10.42 -5.54
N ARG A 48 -13.82 -10.14 -6.04
CA ARG A 48 -14.88 -11.16 -6.16
C ARG A 48 -14.48 -12.30 -7.10
N MET A 49 -13.84 -12.00 -8.24
CA MET A 49 -13.35 -13.02 -9.18
C MET A 49 -12.23 -13.88 -8.60
N ILE A 50 -11.43 -13.33 -7.69
CA ILE A 50 -10.35 -14.07 -7.00
C ILE A 50 -10.95 -14.91 -5.87
N ALA A 51 -11.75 -14.30 -4.99
CA ALA A 51 -12.32 -14.92 -3.81
C ALA A 51 -13.26 -16.09 -4.14
N SER A 52 -14.04 -15.99 -5.22
CA SER A 52 -14.94 -17.06 -5.69
C SER A 52 -14.23 -18.35 -6.11
N LYS A 53 -12.90 -18.31 -6.32
CA LYS A 53 -12.08 -19.48 -6.66
C LYS A 53 -11.42 -20.13 -5.43
N LEU A 54 -11.58 -19.54 -4.25
CA LEU A 54 -10.97 -20.04 -3.02
C LEU A 54 -11.94 -20.90 -2.23
N THR A 55 -11.42 -21.99 -1.68
CA THR A 55 -12.10 -22.72 -0.60
C THR A 55 -11.88 -22.02 0.74
N LYS A 56 -12.72 -22.29 1.75
CA LYS A 56 -12.54 -21.72 3.10
C LYS A 56 -11.14 -21.99 3.67
N ASN A 57 -10.61 -23.20 3.48
CA ASN A 57 -9.26 -23.55 3.92
C ASN A 57 -8.18 -22.71 3.23
N GLN A 58 -8.34 -22.42 1.93
CA GLN A 58 -7.43 -21.54 1.20
C GLN A 58 -7.55 -20.08 1.66
N MET A 59 -8.77 -19.60 1.94
CA MET A 59 -8.98 -18.26 2.51
C MET A 59 -8.28 -18.11 3.86
N THR A 60 -8.40 -19.11 4.73
CA THR A 60 -7.69 -19.17 6.02
C THR A 60 -6.17 -19.14 5.82
N ALA A 61 -5.65 -19.97 4.90
CA ALA A 61 -4.20 -19.98 4.61
C ALA A 61 -3.69 -18.62 4.09
N VAL A 62 -4.45 -17.96 3.20
CA VAL A 62 -4.12 -16.61 2.70
C VAL A 62 -4.15 -15.59 3.84
N ALA A 63 -5.15 -15.65 4.71
CA ALA A 63 -5.30 -14.73 5.83
C ALA A 63 -4.14 -14.85 6.84
N PHE A 64 -3.74 -16.08 7.19
CA PHE A 64 -2.55 -16.32 8.01
C PHE A 64 -1.27 -15.82 7.34
N TYR A 65 -1.10 -16.08 6.05
CA TYR A 65 0.07 -15.63 5.31
C TYR A 65 0.17 -14.09 5.32
N VAL A 66 -0.94 -13.40 5.01
CA VAL A 66 -1.02 -11.94 4.98
C VAL A 66 -0.71 -11.31 6.35
N GLN A 67 -1.21 -11.92 7.43
CA GLN A 67 -0.90 -11.49 8.79
C GLN A 67 0.59 -11.65 9.12
N SER A 68 1.25 -12.69 8.59
CA SER A 68 2.68 -12.94 8.80
C SER A 68 3.59 -11.98 8.04
N LEU A 69 3.07 -11.26 7.03
CA LEU A 69 3.85 -10.29 6.28
C LEU A 69 4.23 -9.12 7.18
N ASN A 70 5.53 -8.82 7.25
CA ASN A 70 6.03 -7.66 7.99
C ASN A 70 5.68 -6.38 7.20
N PRO A 71 4.87 -5.43 7.73
CA PRO A 71 4.50 -4.20 7.04
C PRO A 71 5.66 -3.20 6.89
N GLY A 72 6.90 -3.61 7.21
CA GLY A 72 8.09 -2.79 7.08
C GLY A 72 8.01 -1.55 7.96
N LEU A 73 7.75 -1.73 9.26
CA LEU A 73 7.90 -0.65 10.25
C LEU A 73 9.37 -0.20 10.26
N VAL A 74 9.69 0.77 9.40
CA VAL A 74 10.87 1.61 9.60
C VAL A 74 10.53 2.49 10.79
N LEU A 75 10.90 2.04 11.99
CA LEU A 75 10.84 2.81 13.24
C LEU A 75 11.79 4.04 13.24
N GLY A 76 12.53 4.27 12.15
CA GLY A 76 13.45 5.40 11.99
C GLY A 76 12.73 6.69 11.57
N ASP A 77 12.84 7.72 12.41
CA ASP A 77 12.58 9.13 12.10
C ASP A 77 11.15 9.54 11.73
N GLY A 78 10.17 8.92 12.40
CA GLY A 78 8.83 9.50 12.47
C GLY A 78 8.87 10.99 12.86
N PRO A 79 7.92 11.81 12.38
CA PRO A 79 7.92 13.26 12.64
C PRO A 79 8.04 13.51 14.16
N LYS A 80 9.07 14.25 14.56
CA LYS A 80 9.38 14.54 15.98
C LYS A 80 8.35 15.49 16.60
N ASN A 81 7.48 16.09 15.78
CA ASN A 81 6.38 16.95 16.24
C ASN A 81 5.23 17.07 15.21
N TYR A 82 4.14 17.69 15.66
CA TYR A 82 2.90 17.93 14.92
C TYR A 82 3.09 18.75 13.64
N GLU A 83 4.03 19.69 13.62
CA GLU A 83 4.31 20.51 12.43
C GLU A 83 4.98 19.68 11.32
N GLN A 84 5.87 18.76 11.70
CA GLN A 84 6.43 17.78 10.77
C GLN A 84 5.39 16.75 10.29
N MET A 85 4.34 16.47 11.08
CA MET A 85 3.22 15.63 10.62
C MET A 85 2.35 16.35 9.56
N LYS A 86 2.11 17.66 9.69
CA LYS A 86 1.29 18.42 8.72
C LYS A 86 1.92 18.47 7.34
N THR A 87 3.25 18.63 7.27
CA THR A 87 3.98 18.79 6.00
C THR A 87 4.18 17.48 5.26
N ARG A 88 4.20 16.34 5.97
CA ARG A 88 4.31 15.00 5.36
C ARG A 88 2.98 14.37 4.96
N ARG A 89 1.84 14.99 5.27
CA ARG A 89 0.51 14.41 4.95
C ARG A 89 0.28 14.17 3.45
N ASN A 90 1.02 14.87 2.58
CA ASN A 90 1.01 14.70 1.13
C ASN A 90 2.29 14.01 0.59
N GLN A 91 3.18 13.56 1.47
CA GLN A 91 4.30 12.71 1.12
C GLN A 91 3.90 11.29 1.49
N THR A 92 3.40 10.52 0.51
CA THR A 92 3.40 9.07 0.66
C THR A 92 4.82 8.66 1.07
N PRO A 93 5.02 7.97 2.20
CA PRO A 93 6.34 7.48 2.52
C PRO A 93 6.73 6.54 1.39
N LEU A 94 7.74 6.90 0.60
CA LEU A 94 8.32 5.97 -0.36
C LEU A 94 9.16 5.01 0.48
N ILE A 95 8.51 3.95 0.92
CA ILE A 95 9.11 2.90 1.73
C ILE A 95 10.19 2.25 0.85
N GLY A 96 11.45 2.40 1.24
CA GLY A 96 12.59 1.75 0.60
C GLY A 96 13.52 2.62 -0.26
N VAL A 97 13.36 3.95 -0.31
CA VAL A 97 14.42 4.80 -0.87
C VAL A 97 15.42 5.12 0.25
N PRO A 98 16.67 4.63 0.19
CA PRO A 98 17.68 5.02 1.16
C PRO A 98 17.92 6.55 1.05
N ALA A 99 18.29 7.20 2.15
CA ALA A 99 18.31 8.67 2.25
C ALA A 99 19.20 9.36 1.19
N ASP A 100 20.15 8.63 0.62
CA ASP A 100 21.02 9.02 -0.49
C ASP A 100 20.32 9.05 -1.86
N GLN A 101 19.20 8.36 -2.04
CA GLN A 101 18.50 8.23 -3.33
C GLN A 101 17.29 9.16 -3.52
N VAL A 102 16.91 9.95 -2.51
CA VAL A 102 15.79 10.93 -2.63
C VAL A 102 16.23 12.24 -3.32
N ALA A 103 17.53 12.48 -3.48
CA ALA A 103 18.06 13.76 -3.97
C ALA A 103 17.96 13.99 -5.50
N SER A 104 17.49 13.03 -6.31
CA SER A 104 17.65 13.13 -7.78
C SER A 104 16.38 13.41 -8.59
N LYS A 105 15.15 13.32 -8.05
CA LYS A 105 13.94 13.29 -8.94
C LYS A 105 12.94 14.44 -8.81
N ASN A 106 13.16 15.42 -7.93
CA ASN A 106 12.28 16.59 -7.81
C ASN A 106 12.99 17.92 -8.12
N ALA A 107 13.99 17.92 -9.00
CA ALA A 107 14.47 19.16 -9.59
C ALA A 107 13.41 19.70 -10.57
N LYS A 108 12.59 20.64 -10.08
CA LYS A 108 11.79 21.51 -10.95
C LYS A 108 12.76 22.24 -11.88
N PRO A 109 12.54 22.30 -13.21
CA PRO A 109 13.38 23.14 -14.08
C PRO A 109 13.24 24.59 -13.59
N THR A 110 14.34 25.18 -13.14
CA THR A 110 14.40 26.62 -12.86
C THR A 110 14.30 27.38 -14.17
N PRO A 111 13.52 28.48 -14.23
CA PRO A 111 13.45 29.29 -15.45
C PRO A 111 14.82 29.94 -15.69
N ALA A 112 15.29 29.84 -16.94
CA ALA A 112 16.49 30.50 -17.41
C ALA A 112 16.39 32.02 -17.15
N LYS A 113 17.40 32.57 -16.49
CA LYS A 113 17.51 34.02 -16.23
C LYS A 113 18.07 34.66 -17.50
N THR A 114 17.25 35.41 -18.22
CA THR A 114 17.69 36.29 -19.32
C THR A 114 18.72 37.29 -18.78
N PRO A 115 19.93 37.43 -19.36
CA PRO A 115 20.83 38.50 -19.00
C PRO A 115 20.29 39.81 -19.59
N GLN A 116 20.03 40.78 -18.73
CA GLN A 116 19.79 42.16 -19.14
C GLN A 116 21.11 42.72 -19.72
N LEU A 117 21.03 43.27 -20.93
CA LEU A 117 22.02 44.18 -21.50
C LEU A 117 21.69 45.61 -21.06
#